data_AF-A0A840J0R7-F1
#
_entry.id   AF-A0A840J0R7-F1
#
_cell.length_a   1.000
_cell.length_b   1.000
_cell.length_c   1.000
_cell.angle_alpha   90.00
_cell.angle_beta   90.00
_cell.angle_gamma   90.00
#
_symmetry.space_group_name_H-M   'P 1'
#
loop_
_entity.id
_entity.type
_entity.pdbx_description
1 polymer ?
#
loop_
_entity_poly.entity_id
_entity_poly.type
_entity_poly.pdbx_seq_one_letter_code
_entity_poly.pdbx_strand_id
1 'polypeptide(L)'
;MSAEPRALRPDLPVPLPPAPPAAAVVRFGLTLVREPAFERTHRLTVGLAVASVVLVVAGQLVPGGWPVTVAGVVLAAYALVREAALRVLQHEQRAFEPAWLASRSARLRAGEFEVVRCLVEGRSRDLTDPAAVADLLAHGAGDARVVLDFLHEPATLERVHRRLRDVTLHPASSPGSPARVRFTDARYAVRPSGVRSYWRLGTPLVLRTAGPADPAAVRAGTGSTDRPGAAPPAGARPPGTSSA
;
A
#
# COMPACT_ATOMS: atom_id res chain seq x y z
N MET A 1 -30.20 -5.98 -3.35
CA MET A 1 -29.11 -6.94 -3.64
C MET A 1 -27.85 -6.46 -2.94
N SER A 2 -27.60 -6.99 -1.74
CA SER A 2 -26.39 -6.69 -0.97
C SER A 2 -25.22 -7.41 -1.64
N ALA A 3 -24.40 -6.67 -2.39
CA ALA A 3 -23.16 -7.20 -2.93
C ALA A 3 -22.37 -7.84 -1.78
N GLU A 4 -22.04 -9.13 -1.91
CA GLU A 4 -21.11 -9.80 -1.01
C GLU A 4 -19.93 -8.87 -0.72
N PRO A 5 -19.49 -8.74 0.54
CA PRO A 5 -18.32 -7.95 0.88
C PRO A 5 -17.10 -8.67 0.28
N ARG A 6 -16.85 -8.39 -1.01
CA ARG A 6 -15.64 -8.74 -1.75
C ARG A 6 -14.48 -8.55 -0.79
N ALA A 7 -13.82 -9.66 -0.46
CA ALA A 7 -12.79 -9.81 0.55
C ALA A 7 -12.08 -8.48 0.82
N LEU A 8 -12.57 -7.76 1.84
CA LEU A 8 -11.95 -6.54 2.33
C LEU A 8 -10.65 -6.98 2.98
N ARG A 9 -9.60 -7.20 2.19
CA ARG A 9 -8.31 -7.63 2.71
C ARG A 9 -7.82 -6.55 3.67
N PRO A 10 -7.62 -6.90 4.95
CA PRO A 10 -6.99 -5.97 5.86
C PRO A 10 -5.53 -5.86 5.45
N ASP A 11 -5.15 -4.70 4.97
CA ASP A 11 -3.81 -4.51 4.39
C ASP A 11 -2.77 -4.21 5.46
N LEU A 12 -3.11 -3.36 6.44
CA LEU A 12 -2.11 -2.80 7.33
C LEU A 12 -2.64 -2.61 8.76
N PRO A 13 -1.92 -3.08 9.79
CA PRO A 13 -2.13 -2.60 11.14
C PRO A 13 -1.85 -1.09 11.17
N VAL A 14 -2.72 -0.31 11.81
CA VAL A 14 -2.48 1.12 12.01
C VAL A 14 -1.33 1.24 13.01
N PRO A 15 -0.19 1.87 12.65
CA PRO A 15 0.91 2.01 13.57
C PRO A 15 0.51 2.94 14.73
N LEU A 16 1.15 2.73 15.88
CA LEU A 16 1.07 3.69 16.97
C LEU A 16 1.72 5.01 16.56
N PRO A 17 1.28 6.15 17.11
CA PRO A 17 1.92 7.43 16.87
C PRO A 17 3.42 7.33 17.23
N PRO A 18 4.30 7.93 16.40
CA PRO A 18 5.72 7.96 16.67
C PRO A 18 5.97 8.70 17.98
N ALA A 19 6.80 8.11 18.84
CA ALA A 19 7.16 8.69 20.13
C ALA A 19 8.69 8.77 20.22
N PRO A 20 9.25 9.77 20.93
CA PRO A 20 10.68 9.79 21.22
C PRO A 20 11.08 8.50 21.96
N PRO A 21 12.32 8.01 21.78
CA PRO A 21 12.72 6.67 22.23
C PRO A 21 12.52 6.45 23.73
N ALA A 22 12.79 7.47 24.56
CA ALA A 22 12.54 7.40 26.00
C ALA A 22 11.05 7.21 26.33
N ALA A 23 10.16 7.95 25.65
CA ALA A 23 8.72 7.78 25.81
C ALA A 23 8.22 6.43 25.28
N ALA A 24 8.85 5.89 24.22
CA ALA A 24 8.51 4.58 23.70
C ALA A 24 8.82 3.45 24.71
N VAL A 25 9.95 3.53 25.42
CA VAL A 25 10.32 2.56 26.48
C VAL A 25 9.36 2.65 27.66
N VAL A 26 9.08 3.88 28.14
CA VAL A 26 8.12 4.10 29.24
C VAL A 26 6.72 3.60 28.84
N ARG A 27 6.29 3.91 27.62
CA ARG A 27 5.02 3.43 27.06
C ARG A 27 4.97 1.91 27.03
N PHE A 28 6.03 1.26 26.53
CA PHE A 28 6.08 -0.19 26.46
C PHE A 28 6.10 -0.83 27.86
N GLY A 29 6.89 -0.30 28.79
CA GLY A 29 6.96 -0.80 30.17
C GLY A 29 5.67 -0.63 30.96
N LEU A 30 4.98 0.50 30.81
CA LEU A 30 3.73 0.77 31.52
C LEU A 30 2.53 0.04 30.92
N THR A 31 2.44 -0.03 29.60
CA THR A 31 1.22 -0.50 28.93
C THR A 31 1.33 -1.92 28.38
N LEU A 32 2.54 -2.37 28.03
CA LEU A 32 2.83 -3.61 27.28
C LEU A 32 2.10 -3.68 25.93
N VAL A 33 1.68 -2.54 25.38
CA VAL A 33 0.90 -2.47 24.15
C VAL A 33 1.81 -2.39 22.93
N ARG A 34 1.78 -3.44 22.07
CA ARG A 34 2.42 -3.45 20.75
C ARG A 34 1.47 -3.10 19.61
N GLU A 35 0.18 -3.29 19.82
CA GLU A 35 -0.88 -3.14 18.80
C GLU A 35 -2.08 -2.38 19.42
N PRO A 36 -2.95 -1.73 18.63
CA PRO A 36 -4.12 -0.98 19.11
C PRO A 36 -5.24 -1.88 19.70
N ALA A 37 -4.89 -2.91 20.47
CA ALA A 37 -5.79 -3.80 21.19
C ALA A 37 -6.13 -3.24 22.59
N PHE A 38 -6.62 -2.00 22.64
CA PHE A 38 -6.92 -1.30 23.90
C PHE A 38 -7.90 -2.06 24.79
N GLU A 39 -8.83 -2.83 24.21
CA GLU A 39 -9.80 -3.63 24.95
C GLU A 39 -9.15 -4.70 25.83
N ARG A 40 -8.16 -5.42 25.31
CA ARG A 40 -7.42 -6.44 26.08
C ARG A 40 -6.67 -5.78 27.23
N THR A 41 -6.06 -4.62 26.98
CA THR A 41 -5.30 -3.89 28.00
C THR A 41 -6.21 -3.35 29.10
N HIS A 42 -7.41 -2.89 28.75
CA HIS A 42 -8.40 -2.41 29.72
C HIS A 42 -8.86 -3.55 30.66
N ARG A 43 -9.14 -4.74 30.13
CA ARG A 43 -9.46 -5.92 30.98
C ARG A 43 -8.34 -6.26 31.96
N LEU A 44 -7.08 -6.17 31.53
CA LEU A 44 -5.93 -6.37 32.43
C LEU A 44 -5.88 -5.30 33.52
N THR A 45 -6.10 -4.02 33.17
CA THR A 45 -6.13 -2.94 34.16
C THR A 45 -7.26 -3.11 35.18
N VAL A 46 -8.45 -3.54 34.73
CA VAL A 46 -9.55 -3.90 35.64
C VAL A 46 -9.15 -5.06 36.56
N GLY A 47 -8.49 -6.10 36.03
CA GLY A 47 -7.97 -7.20 36.84
C GLY A 47 -6.98 -6.75 37.92
N LEU A 48 -6.08 -5.82 37.59
CA LEU A 48 -5.13 -5.24 38.56
C LEU A 48 -5.86 -4.40 39.63
N ALA A 49 -6.89 -3.65 39.25
CA ALA A 49 -7.70 -2.89 40.19
C ALA A 49 -8.52 -3.80 41.13
N VAL A 50 -9.02 -4.93 40.65
CA VAL A 50 -9.69 -5.93 41.52
C VAL A 50 -8.66 -6.56 42.47
N ALA A 51 -7.49 -6.95 41.96
CA ALA A 51 -6.43 -7.53 42.78
C ALA A 51 -5.94 -6.57 43.88
N SER A 52 -5.85 -5.27 43.59
CA SER A 52 -5.46 -4.27 44.59
C SER A 52 -6.48 -4.15 45.72
N VAL A 53 -7.78 -4.14 45.39
CA VAL A 53 -8.86 -4.13 46.39
C VAL A 53 -8.79 -5.39 47.27
N VAL A 54 -8.62 -6.57 46.67
CA VAL A 54 -8.49 -7.84 47.41
C VAL A 54 -7.30 -7.80 48.37
N LEU A 55 -6.14 -7.29 47.93
CA LEU A 55 -4.96 -7.16 48.79
C LEU A 55 -5.19 -6.20 49.96
N VAL A 56 -5.81 -5.04 49.70
CA VAL A 56 -6.12 -4.08 50.77
C VAL A 56 -7.06 -4.72 51.81
N VAL A 57 -8.15 -5.37 51.37
CA VAL A 57 -9.09 -6.03 52.27
C VAL A 57 -8.42 -7.15 53.07
N ALA A 58 -7.64 -8.02 52.40
CA ALA A 58 -6.91 -9.11 53.07
C ALA A 58 -5.91 -8.58 54.12
N GLY A 59 -5.21 -7.49 53.81
CA GLY A 59 -4.27 -6.85 54.74
C GLY A 59 -4.93 -6.30 56.01
N GLN A 60 -6.21 -5.91 55.95
CA GLN A 60 -6.97 -5.46 57.12
C GLN A 60 -7.45 -6.62 58.02
N LEU A 61 -7.56 -7.83 57.47
CA LEU A 61 -8.06 -9.00 58.20
C LEU A 61 -6.97 -9.78 58.94
N VAL A 62 -5.69 -9.51 58.65
CA VAL A 62 -4.54 -10.25 59.20
C VAL A 62 -3.74 -9.36 60.15
N PRO A 63 -3.49 -9.79 61.41
CA PRO A 63 -2.58 -9.07 62.31
C PRO A 63 -1.20 -8.90 61.68
N GLY A 64 -0.72 -7.65 61.58
CA GLY A 64 0.54 -7.34 60.90
C GLY A 64 0.45 -7.28 59.36
N GLY A 65 -0.75 -7.29 58.78
CA GLY A 65 -0.99 -7.23 57.32
C GLY A 65 -0.69 -5.87 56.65
N TRP A 66 0.06 -4.98 57.30
CA TRP A 66 0.45 -3.69 56.72
C TRP A 66 1.25 -3.81 55.41
N PRO A 67 2.16 -4.79 55.20
CA PRO A 67 2.87 -4.91 53.93
C PRO A 67 1.92 -5.28 52.79
N VAL A 68 0.89 -6.09 53.08
CA VAL A 68 -0.15 -6.49 52.13
C VAL A 68 -1.00 -5.29 51.73
N THR A 69 -1.36 -4.45 52.71
CA THR A 69 -2.07 -3.19 52.46
C THR A 69 -1.24 -2.25 51.59
N VAL A 70 0.04 -2.05 51.92
CA VAL A 70 0.96 -1.21 51.11
C VAL A 70 1.08 -1.75 49.69
N ALA A 71 1.25 -3.06 49.51
CA ALA A 71 1.29 -3.68 48.18
C ALA A 71 -0.01 -3.43 47.38
N GLY A 72 -1.17 -3.52 48.03
CA GLY A 72 -2.46 -3.18 47.44
C GLY A 72 -2.54 -1.71 47.01
N VAL A 73 -2.10 -0.78 47.85
CA VAL A 73 -2.07 0.67 47.51
C VAL A 73 -1.12 0.96 46.35
N VAL A 74 0.08 0.38 46.35
CA VAL A 74 1.05 0.52 45.24
C VAL A 74 0.46 -0.02 43.94
N LEU A 75 -0.20 -1.18 43.99
CA LEU A 75 -0.85 -1.78 42.83
C LEU A 75 -2.00 -0.92 42.30
N ALA A 76 -2.79 -0.32 43.19
CA ALA A 76 -3.85 0.62 42.83
C ALA A 76 -3.29 1.89 42.15
N ALA A 77 -2.23 2.48 42.72
CA ALA A 77 -1.56 3.63 42.13
C ALA A 77 -1.00 3.31 40.74
N TYR A 78 -0.37 2.14 40.57
CA TYR A 78 0.09 1.66 39.27
C TYR A 78 -1.06 1.50 38.27
N ALA A 79 -2.18 0.90 38.67
CA ALA A 79 -3.34 0.73 37.80
C ALA A 79 -3.92 2.09 37.33
N LEU A 80 -3.96 3.10 38.21
CA LEU A 80 -4.39 4.45 37.87
C LEU A 80 -3.46 5.13 36.86
N VAL A 81 -2.14 5.07 37.10
CA VAL A 81 -1.15 5.61 36.16
C VAL A 81 -1.25 4.94 34.80
N ARG A 82 -1.41 3.61 34.79
CA ARG A 82 -1.57 2.82 33.56
C ARG A 82 -2.84 3.20 32.79
N GLU A 83 -3.97 3.37 33.47
CA GLU A 83 -5.23 3.81 32.86
C GLU A 83 -5.11 5.22 32.26
N ALA A 84 -4.51 6.16 32.99
CA ALA A 84 -4.27 7.51 32.50
C ALA A 84 -3.40 7.50 31.23
N ALA A 85 -2.32 6.71 31.23
CA ALA A 85 -1.45 6.55 30.06
C ALA A 85 -2.21 5.96 28.86
N LEU A 86 -3.08 4.96 29.08
CA LEU A 86 -3.90 4.39 28.00
C LEU A 86 -4.87 5.39 27.39
N ARG A 87 -5.47 6.27 28.20
CA ARG A 87 -6.37 7.33 27.70
C ARG A 87 -5.63 8.36 26.86
N VAL A 88 -4.44 8.78 27.30
CA VAL A 88 -3.58 9.69 26.52
C VAL A 88 -3.24 9.06 25.17
N LEU A 89 -2.78 7.80 25.16
CA LEU A 89 -2.46 7.09 23.91
C LEU A 89 -3.67 6.89 23.02
N GLN A 90 -4.84 6.63 23.59
CA GLN A 90 -6.07 6.51 22.81
C GLN A 90 -6.44 7.85 22.17
N HIS A 91 -6.25 8.96 22.89
CA HIS A 91 -6.49 10.30 22.35
C HIS A 91 -5.50 10.63 21.22
N GLU A 92 -4.21 10.40 21.44
CA GLU A 92 -3.18 10.57 20.41
C GLU A 92 -3.43 9.69 19.19
N GLN A 93 -3.82 8.42 19.39
CA GLN A 93 -4.15 7.50 18.30
C GLN A 93 -5.33 8.03 17.47
N ARG A 94 -6.40 8.51 18.12
CA ARG A 94 -7.57 9.07 17.42
C ARG A 94 -7.23 10.33 16.62
N ALA A 95 -6.29 11.15 17.10
CA ALA A 95 -5.82 12.32 16.36
C ALA A 95 -4.88 11.93 15.20
N PHE A 96 -4.02 10.93 15.41
CA PHE A 96 -3.05 10.45 14.42
C PHE A 96 -3.70 9.68 13.27
N GLU A 97 -4.70 8.85 13.57
CA GLU A 97 -5.29 7.90 12.62
C GLU A 97 -5.85 8.58 11.34
N PRO A 98 -6.67 9.65 11.41
CA PRO A 98 -7.16 10.32 10.21
C PRO A 98 -6.03 10.88 9.33
N ALA A 99 -5.01 11.49 9.94
CA ALA A 99 -3.87 12.06 9.22
C ALA A 99 -3.03 10.96 8.55
N TRP A 100 -2.79 9.85 9.25
CA TRP A 100 -2.09 8.70 8.72
C TRP A 100 -2.85 8.05 7.55
N LEU A 101 -4.16 7.84 7.70
CA LEU A 101 -5.02 7.30 6.63
C LEU A 101 -5.06 8.23 5.42
N ALA A 102 -5.16 9.54 5.63
CA ALA A 102 -5.14 10.53 4.55
C ALA A 102 -3.80 10.48 3.79
N SER A 103 -2.67 10.43 4.49
CA SER A 103 -1.34 10.28 3.90
C SER A 103 -1.19 8.97 3.11
N ARG A 104 -1.65 7.83 3.66
CA ARG A 104 -1.62 6.53 2.97
C ARG A 104 -2.54 6.52 1.76
N SER A 105 -3.72 7.13 1.86
CA SER A 105 -4.66 7.27 0.74
C SER A 105 -4.10 8.16 -0.36
N ALA A 106 -3.42 9.25 -0.01
CA ALA A 106 -2.74 10.11 -1.00
C ALA A 106 -1.65 9.35 -1.75
N ARG A 107 -0.82 8.56 -1.04
CA ARG A 107 0.18 7.69 -1.68
C ARG A 107 -0.44 6.65 -2.59
N LEU A 108 -1.55 6.02 -2.16
CA LEU A 108 -2.26 5.03 -2.97
C LEU A 108 -2.87 5.63 -4.25
N ARG A 109 -3.35 6.88 -4.19
CA ARG A 109 -3.89 7.62 -5.36
C ARG A 109 -2.80 8.08 -6.33
N ALA A 110 -1.65 8.48 -5.79
CA ALA A 110 -0.51 8.93 -6.58
C ALA A 110 0.29 7.77 -7.20
N GLY A 111 0.28 6.60 -6.56
CA GLY A 111 1.03 5.43 -6.99
C GLY A 111 0.49 4.76 -8.25
N GLU A 112 1.40 4.16 -9.00
CA GLU A 112 1.10 3.32 -10.16
C GLU A 112 1.60 1.90 -9.88
N PHE A 113 0.74 0.92 -10.12
CA PHE A 113 0.99 -0.48 -9.78
C PHE A 113 1.11 -1.30 -11.07
N GLU A 114 2.14 -2.13 -11.16
CA GLU A 114 2.34 -3.00 -12.31
C GLU A 114 1.22 -4.04 -12.39
N VAL A 115 0.59 -4.16 -13.56
CA VAL A 115 -0.46 -5.14 -13.84
C VAL A 115 0.18 -6.37 -14.45
N VAL A 116 0.06 -7.49 -13.73
CA VAL A 116 0.62 -8.78 -14.13
C VAL A 116 -0.37 -9.56 -15.00
N ARG A 117 -1.67 -9.40 -14.73
CA ARG A 117 -2.71 -10.10 -15.50
C ARG A 117 -3.98 -9.27 -15.62
N CYS A 118 -4.54 -9.23 -16.82
CA CYS A 118 -5.85 -8.66 -17.10
C CYS A 118 -6.76 -9.75 -17.68
N LEU A 119 -7.90 -10.00 -17.03
CA LEU A 119 -8.93 -10.89 -17.54
C LEU A 119 -10.18 -10.05 -17.87
N VAL A 120 -10.70 -10.20 -19.08
CA VAL A 120 -11.97 -9.59 -19.52
C VAL A 120 -12.94 -10.71 -19.87
N GLU A 121 -14.08 -10.77 -19.18
CA GLU A 121 -15.05 -11.88 -19.27
C GLU A 121 -14.38 -13.26 -19.14
N GLY A 122 -13.42 -13.36 -18.21
CA GLY A 122 -12.66 -14.59 -17.95
C GLY A 122 -11.55 -14.90 -18.96
N ARG A 123 -11.41 -14.15 -20.05
CA ARG A 123 -10.34 -14.34 -21.05
C ARG A 123 -9.14 -13.45 -20.72
N SER A 124 -7.94 -14.04 -20.72
CA SER A 124 -6.70 -13.28 -20.51
C SER A 124 -6.43 -12.37 -21.70
N ARG A 125 -6.07 -11.12 -21.40
CA ARG A 125 -5.70 -10.10 -22.39
C ARG A 125 -4.31 -9.60 -22.04
N ASP A 126 -3.42 -9.65 -23.03
CA ASP A 126 -2.10 -9.06 -22.91
C ASP A 126 -2.21 -7.54 -23.12
N LEU A 127 -1.90 -6.77 -22.08
CA LEU A 127 -1.94 -5.30 -22.13
C LEU A 127 -0.66 -4.68 -22.68
N THR A 128 0.35 -5.51 -22.98
CA THR A 128 1.59 -5.12 -23.64
C THR A 128 1.50 -5.23 -25.16
N ASP A 129 0.53 -5.98 -25.68
CA ASP A 129 0.22 -6.08 -27.11
C ASP A 129 -0.76 -4.97 -27.55
N PRO A 130 -0.33 -4.00 -28.40
CA PRO A 130 -1.20 -2.93 -28.87
C PRO A 130 -2.41 -3.43 -29.67
N ALA A 131 -2.31 -4.57 -30.37
CA ALA A 131 -3.42 -5.12 -31.14
C ALA A 131 -4.52 -5.65 -30.20
N ALA A 132 -4.14 -6.34 -29.13
CA ALA A 132 -5.07 -6.78 -28.09
C ALA A 132 -5.74 -5.60 -27.37
N VAL A 133 -5.01 -4.51 -27.12
CA VAL A 133 -5.56 -3.27 -26.53
C VAL A 133 -6.53 -2.58 -27.49
N ALA A 134 -6.20 -2.50 -28.79
CA ALA A 134 -7.07 -1.93 -29.81
C ALA A 134 -8.36 -2.75 -29.98
N ASP A 135 -8.27 -4.08 -29.98
CA ASP A 135 -9.42 -4.99 -29.97
C ASP A 135 -10.33 -4.75 -28.75
N LEU A 136 -9.70 -4.58 -27.58
CA LEU A 136 -10.40 -4.31 -26.33
C LEU A 136 -11.07 -2.93 -26.32
N LEU A 137 -10.48 -1.92 -26.95
CA LEU A 137 -11.11 -0.59 -27.13
C LEU A 137 -12.27 -0.64 -28.14
N ALA A 138 -12.09 -1.33 -29.27
CA ALA A 138 -13.09 -1.41 -30.34
C ALA A 138 -14.34 -2.18 -29.89
N HIS A 139 -14.15 -3.27 -29.13
CA HIS A 139 -15.24 -4.11 -28.63
C HIS A 139 -15.66 -3.77 -27.19
N GLY A 140 -15.02 -2.77 -26.57
CA GLY A 140 -15.04 -2.50 -25.12
C GLY A 140 -16.16 -1.62 -24.60
N ALA A 141 -17.14 -1.22 -25.42
CA ALA A 141 -18.22 -0.34 -24.97
C ALA A 141 -19.24 -1.01 -24.01
N GLY A 142 -19.07 -2.30 -23.69
CA GLY A 142 -19.98 -3.07 -22.84
C GLY A 142 -19.69 -2.98 -21.33
N ASP A 143 -20.64 -3.48 -20.54
CA ASP A 143 -20.58 -3.62 -19.07
C ASP A 143 -19.67 -4.78 -18.61
N ALA A 144 -18.65 -5.11 -19.41
CA ALA A 144 -17.85 -6.32 -19.29
C ALA A 144 -17.10 -6.38 -17.95
N ARG A 145 -17.03 -7.56 -17.34
CA ARG A 145 -16.29 -7.78 -16.10
C ARG A 145 -14.79 -7.87 -16.37
N VAL A 146 -14.03 -7.01 -15.70
CA VAL A 146 -12.57 -6.95 -15.72
C VAL A 146 -12.02 -7.43 -14.38
N VAL A 147 -10.99 -8.26 -14.43
CA VAL A 147 -10.17 -8.66 -13.28
C VAL A 147 -8.74 -8.26 -13.54
N LEU A 148 -8.19 -7.41 -12.68
CA LEU A 148 -6.79 -6.99 -12.74
C LEU A 148 -6.05 -7.60 -11.56
N ASP A 149 -4.97 -8.33 -11.85
CA ASP A 149 -3.99 -8.72 -10.86
C ASP A 149 -2.78 -7.78 -10.97
N PHE A 150 -2.39 -7.14 -9.88
CA PHE A 150 -1.34 -6.13 -9.84
C PHE A 150 -0.40 -6.32 -8.64
N LEU A 151 0.83 -5.82 -8.75
CA LEU A 151 1.82 -5.87 -7.67
C LEU A 151 1.68 -4.67 -6.73
N HIS A 152 1.58 -4.93 -5.43
CA HIS A 152 1.67 -3.92 -4.37
C HIS A 152 2.87 -4.20 -3.48
N GLU A 153 3.68 -3.20 -3.16
CA GLU A 153 4.81 -3.36 -2.24
C GLU A 153 4.33 -3.71 -0.81
N PRO A 154 5.01 -4.64 -0.10
CA PRO A 154 6.28 -5.29 -0.44
C PRO A 154 6.09 -6.65 -1.16
N ALA A 155 5.58 -6.63 -2.39
CA ALA A 155 5.44 -7.76 -3.33
C ALA A 155 4.25 -8.71 -3.06
N THR A 156 3.12 -8.17 -2.61
CA THR A 156 1.85 -8.91 -2.63
C THR A 156 1.15 -8.76 -3.97
N LEU A 157 0.79 -9.89 -4.58
CA LEU A 157 -0.11 -9.90 -5.74
C LEU A 157 -1.53 -9.65 -5.26
N GLU A 158 -2.12 -8.57 -5.75
CA GLU A 158 -3.44 -8.12 -5.37
C GLU A 158 -4.40 -8.16 -6.55
N ARG A 159 -5.68 -8.42 -6.26
CA ARG A 159 -6.73 -8.63 -7.27
C ARG A 159 -7.86 -7.63 -7.10
N VAL A 160 -8.22 -6.97 -8.19
CA VAL A 160 -9.39 -6.08 -8.24
C VAL A 160 -10.36 -6.49 -9.33
N HIS A 161 -11.65 -6.50 -8.98
CA HIS A 161 -12.74 -6.82 -9.90
C HIS A 161 -13.54 -5.57 -10.24
N ARG A 162 -13.58 -5.18 -11.51
CA ARG A 162 -14.25 -3.96 -11.98
C ARG A 162 -15.07 -4.22 -13.23
N ARG A 163 -15.83 -3.22 -13.65
CA ARG A 163 -16.46 -3.23 -14.96
C ARG A 163 -15.60 -2.41 -15.92
N LEU A 164 -15.58 -2.79 -17.19
CA LEU A 164 -14.74 -2.14 -18.19
C LEU A 164 -15.10 -0.65 -18.34
N ARG A 165 -16.37 -0.29 -18.21
CA ARG A 165 -16.83 1.11 -18.16
C ARG A 165 -16.23 1.95 -17.01
N ASP A 166 -15.76 1.30 -15.95
CA ASP A 166 -15.11 1.96 -14.81
C ASP A 166 -13.58 2.05 -15.01
N VAL A 167 -13.06 1.60 -16.15
CA VAL A 167 -11.64 1.58 -16.52
C VAL A 167 -11.38 2.59 -17.62
N THR A 168 -10.59 3.62 -17.31
CA THR A 168 -10.08 4.57 -18.30
C THR A 168 -8.75 4.06 -18.82
N LEU A 169 -8.70 3.72 -20.10
CA LEU A 169 -7.49 3.25 -20.77
C LEU A 169 -6.67 4.44 -21.26
N HIS A 170 -5.39 4.48 -20.91
CA HIS A 170 -4.44 5.47 -21.39
C HIS A 170 -3.29 4.76 -22.11
N PRO A 171 -3.07 5.01 -23.41
CA PRO A 171 -1.92 4.45 -24.11
C PRO A 171 -0.62 5.03 -23.51
N ALA A 172 0.33 4.16 -23.22
CA ALA A 172 1.67 4.53 -22.79
C ALA A 172 2.49 5.01 -23.99
N SER A 173 3.39 5.95 -23.75
CA SER A 173 4.21 6.57 -24.80
C SER A 173 5.28 5.64 -25.39
N SER A 174 5.54 4.50 -24.75
CA SER A 174 6.60 3.57 -25.16
C SER A 174 6.03 2.16 -25.41
N PRO A 175 6.23 1.60 -26.62
CA PRO A 175 5.89 0.20 -26.89
C PRO A 175 6.62 -0.74 -25.93
N GLY A 176 5.96 -1.81 -25.49
CA GLY A 176 6.57 -2.83 -24.62
C GLY A 176 6.75 -2.43 -23.15
N SER A 177 6.31 -1.22 -22.75
CA SER A 177 6.27 -0.88 -21.33
C SER A 177 5.25 -1.74 -20.57
N PRO A 178 5.55 -2.18 -19.33
CA PRO A 178 4.61 -2.97 -18.56
C PRO A 178 3.36 -2.16 -18.28
N ALA A 179 2.20 -2.83 -18.34
CA ALA A 179 0.94 -2.17 -18.04
C ALA A 179 0.89 -1.75 -16.57
N ARG A 180 0.34 -0.55 -16.31
CA ARG A 180 0.27 0.02 -14.96
C ARG A 180 -1.14 0.48 -14.65
N VAL A 181 -1.60 0.22 -13.44
CA VAL A 181 -2.90 0.69 -12.94
C VAL A 181 -2.71 1.76 -11.88
N ARG A 182 -3.52 2.81 -11.94
CA ARG A 182 -3.63 3.86 -10.94
C ARG A 182 -5.06 3.96 -10.45
N PHE A 183 -5.23 4.09 -9.14
CA PHE A 183 -6.54 4.18 -8.50
C PHE A 183 -6.79 5.60 -7.96
N THR A 184 -7.32 6.48 -8.80
CA THR A 184 -7.44 7.93 -8.51
C THR A 184 -8.33 8.24 -7.30
N ASP A 185 -9.32 7.39 -7.02
CA ASP A 185 -10.24 7.53 -5.89
C ASP A 185 -10.00 6.52 -4.77
N ALA A 186 -8.79 5.94 -4.72
CA ALA A 186 -8.44 5.02 -3.66
C ALA A 186 -8.33 5.67 -2.29
N ARG A 187 -8.88 5.01 -1.27
CA ARG A 187 -8.84 5.48 0.12
C ARG A 187 -8.69 4.32 1.09
N TYR A 188 -7.90 4.52 2.13
CA TYR A 188 -7.91 3.66 3.30
C TYR A 188 -9.11 3.99 4.18
N ALA A 189 -9.77 2.95 4.68
CA ALA A 189 -10.83 3.03 5.66
C ALA A 189 -10.51 2.09 6.82
N VAL A 190 -11.13 2.34 7.97
CA VAL A 190 -10.93 1.55 9.18
C VAL A 190 -12.13 0.63 9.35
N ARG A 191 -11.88 -0.62 9.72
CA ARG A 191 -12.98 -1.54 10.06
C ARG A 191 -13.70 -1.04 11.32
N PRO A 192 -14.98 -1.39 11.53
CA PRO A 192 -15.69 -1.04 12.76
C PRO A 192 -14.97 -1.46 14.04
N SER A 193 -14.10 -2.48 13.98
CA SER A 193 -13.27 -2.91 15.11
C SER A 193 -12.13 -1.95 15.47
N GLY A 194 -11.79 -0.96 14.64
CA GLY A 194 -10.70 0.01 14.88
C GLY A 194 -9.29 -0.54 14.74
N VAL A 195 -9.11 -1.87 14.69
CA VAL A 195 -7.77 -2.50 14.73
C VAL A 195 -7.11 -2.57 13.35
N ARG A 196 -7.91 -2.72 12.28
CA ARG A 196 -7.40 -3.00 10.94
C ARG A 196 -7.92 -1.99 9.93
N SER A 197 -7.01 -1.51 9.10
CA SER A 197 -7.37 -0.73 7.92
C SER A 197 -7.61 -1.64 6.73
N TYR A 198 -8.40 -1.17 5.77
CA TYR A 198 -8.59 -1.79 4.48
C TYR A 198 -8.63 -0.69 3.42
N TRP A 199 -8.08 -0.95 2.26
CA TRP A 199 -8.24 -0.08 1.12
C TRP A 199 -9.60 -0.25 0.44
N ARG A 200 -10.12 0.86 -0.06
CA ARG A 200 -11.24 0.96 -0.98
C ARG A 200 -10.69 1.56 -2.26
N LEU A 201 -10.43 0.71 -3.23
CA LEU A 201 -10.04 1.13 -4.57
C LEU A 201 -11.29 1.75 -5.22
N GLY A 202 -11.29 3.06 -5.46
CA GLY A 202 -12.43 3.75 -6.06
C GLY A 202 -12.62 3.44 -7.55
N THR A 203 -13.53 4.19 -8.17
CA THR A 203 -13.78 4.21 -9.61
C THR A 203 -13.91 5.68 -10.03
N PRO A 204 -13.39 6.07 -11.21
CA PRO A 204 -12.74 5.22 -12.21
C PRO A 204 -11.31 4.78 -11.82
N LEU A 205 -10.78 3.76 -12.51
CA LEU A 205 -9.35 3.43 -12.45
C LEU A 205 -8.69 3.76 -13.79
N VAL A 206 -7.45 4.22 -13.73
CA VAL A 206 -6.66 4.56 -14.91
C VAL A 206 -5.70 3.42 -15.20
N LEU A 207 -5.87 2.77 -16.34
CA LEU A 207 -5.03 1.68 -16.79
C LEU A 207 -4.16 2.17 -17.94
N ARG A 208 -2.85 2.26 -17.70
CA ARG A 208 -1.83 2.53 -18.71
C ARG A 208 -1.45 1.22 -19.40
N THR A 209 -1.64 1.15 -20.71
CA THR A 209 -1.36 -0.02 -21.55
C THR A 209 -0.32 0.33 -22.60
N ALA A 210 0.27 -0.65 -23.30
CA ALA A 210 1.10 -0.32 -24.46
C ALA A 210 0.28 0.52 -25.46
N GLY A 211 0.83 1.68 -25.87
CA GLY A 211 0.23 2.48 -26.91
C GLY A 211 0.42 1.82 -28.29
N PRO A 212 -0.49 2.06 -29.24
CA PRO A 212 -0.20 1.78 -30.64
C PRO A 212 1.09 2.51 -31.01
N ALA A 213 2.04 1.82 -31.62
CA ALA A 213 3.25 2.46 -32.12
C ALA A 213 2.82 3.60 -33.04
N ASP A 214 3.15 4.83 -32.66
CA ASP A 214 2.78 5.99 -33.47
C ASP A 214 3.34 5.77 -34.89
N PRO A 215 2.50 5.66 -35.92
CA PRO A 215 2.96 5.40 -37.27
C PRO A 215 3.90 6.51 -37.78
N ALA A 216 3.91 7.69 -37.13
CA ALA A 216 4.86 8.75 -37.40
C ALA A 216 6.30 8.43 -36.91
N ALA A 217 6.46 7.69 -35.81
CA ALA A 217 7.78 7.33 -35.27
C ALA A 217 8.53 6.32 -36.14
N VAL A 218 7.80 5.44 -36.85
CA VAL A 218 8.40 4.48 -37.79
C VAL A 218 8.95 5.16 -39.05
N ARG A 219 8.40 6.32 -39.46
CA ARG A 219 8.91 7.08 -40.61
C ARG A 219 10.17 7.88 -40.33
N ALA A 220 10.50 8.14 -39.07
CA ALA A 220 11.70 8.90 -38.70
C ALA A 220 13.00 8.08 -38.71
N GLY A 221 12.91 6.74 -38.80
CA GLY A 221 14.06 5.83 -38.57
C GLY A 221 14.74 5.23 -39.81
N THR A 222 14.19 5.38 -41.02
CA THR A 222 14.77 4.73 -42.22
C THR A 222 15.61 5.67 -43.09
N GLY A 223 15.92 6.88 -42.62
CA GLY A 223 16.82 7.82 -43.28
C GLY A 223 18.31 7.49 -43.10
N SER A 224 18.72 6.22 -43.24
CA SER A 224 20.14 5.88 -43.44
C SER A 224 20.41 5.88 -44.95
N THR A 225 20.69 7.06 -45.48
CA THR A 225 21.42 7.21 -46.73
C THR A 225 22.91 7.08 -46.45
N ASP A 226 23.35 5.93 -45.95
CA ASP A 226 24.77 5.59 -45.90
C ASP A 226 25.00 4.44 -46.88
N ARG A 227 25.17 4.85 -48.13
CA ARG A 227 25.59 3.99 -49.23
C ARG A 227 27.10 3.79 -49.05
N PRO A 228 27.60 2.57 -48.82
CA PRO A 228 29.05 2.34 -48.75
C PRO A 228 29.65 2.71 -50.10
N GLY A 229 30.54 3.69 -50.10
CA GLY A 229 31.32 4.09 -51.28
C GLY A 229 32.09 2.89 -51.82
N ALA A 230 31.95 2.68 -53.14
CA ALA A 230 32.73 1.72 -53.89
C ALA A 230 34.23 1.96 -53.68
N ALA A 231 34.98 0.88 -53.46
CA ALA A 231 36.44 0.90 -53.39
C ALA A 231 37.04 1.41 -54.71
N PRO A 232 38.09 2.26 -54.69
CA PRO A 232 38.83 2.61 -55.89
C PRO A 232 39.69 1.42 -56.37
N PRO A 233 39.86 1.24 -57.69
CA PRO A 233 40.72 0.19 -58.23
C PRO A 233 42.20 0.48 -57.95
N ALA A 234 42.92 -0.58 -57.60
CA ALA A 234 44.36 -0.58 -57.35
C ALA A 234 45.14 -0.26 -58.63
N GLY A 235 46.05 0.72 -58.57
CA GLY A 235 47.09 0.91 -59.58
C GLY A 235 47.41 2.35 -59.95
N ALA A 236 48.10 3.08 -59.08
CA ALA A 236 48.92 4.22 -59.50
C ALA A 236 50.12 4.37 -58.57
N ARG A 237 51.29 4.01 -59.08
CA ARG A 237 52.60 4.11 -58.43
C ARG A 237 53.11 5.55 -58.60
N PRO A 238 53.37 6.33 -57.53
CA PRO A 238 54.01 7.64 -57.68
C PRO A 238 55.51 7.45 -58.00
N PRO A 239 56.06 8.21 -58.97
CA PRO A 239 57.49 8.23 -59.24
C PRO A 239 58.24 9.03 -58.17
N GLY A 240 59.46 8.58 -57.88
CA GLY A 240 60.33 9.21 -56.90
C GLY A 240 60.75 10.63 -57.26
N THR A 241 61.04 11.42 -56.23
CA THR A 241 61.86 12.62 -56.33
C THR A 241 62.91 12.59 -55.24
N SER A 242 64.15 12.58 -55.72
CA SER A 242 65.40 12.82 -55.03
C SER A 242 65.56 14.30 -54.67
N SER A 243 66.11 14.58 -53.49
CA SER A 243 66.95 15.75 -53.18
C SER A 243 67.80 15.35 -51.97
N ALA A 244 69.14 15.25 -52.07
CA ALA A 244 70.10 16.35 -52.11
C ALA A 244 70.02 17.19 -50.82
#